data_AF-A0A2A3EQZ0-F1
#
_entry.id   AF-A0A2A3EQZ0-F1
#
_cell.length_a   1.000
_cell.length_b   1.000
_cell.length_c   1.000
_cell.angle_alpha   90.00
_cell.angle_beta   90.00
_cell.angle_gamma   90.00
#
_symmetry.space_group_name_H-M   'P 1'
#
loop_
_entity.id
_entity.type
_entity.pdbx_description
1 polymer ?
#
loop_
_entity_poly.entity_id
_entity_poly.type
_entity_poly.pdbx_seq_one_letter_code
_entity_poly.pdbx_strand_id
1 'polypeptide(L)'
;MDSQVCGDGRLLDLIDEIWHKERLPIDDISVPIAELPDPESDNGDSHMTLKELEQKWNNLALGTLSENHLHSPTPSHNLKMEFPNIGARCSIKDCKQLNFLPFECNHCHDLFCKEHFHISSHKCLSFKDKITYTKIKASSYTCSEEFCKEMSPIEMQCIKCKKHFCLQHRYHGCLEYTNEEKTTKLKKWQIPKKQFAEAKAIVDEEISNTLKKSKNTAMANKVRLMRLKGSAVGVKNIPMNERCYFLVYLPITISNKHIGSSKSIYVNINWTIGKAIDSIADILKISNNNNLAKACKLQLFHYATGVLICNEMNMLLTKLFENSELIDGQSIILEYSNSTFVDYTLYK
;
A
#
# COMPACT_ATOMS: atom_id res chain seq x y z
N MET A 1 -3.49 30.30 -53.67
CA MET A 1 -2.22 29.53 -53.62
C MET A 1 -1.67 29.60 -52.19
N ASP A 2 -2.56 29.47 -51.21
CA ASP A 2 -2.32 29.84 -49.80
C ASP A 2 -1.99 28.64 -48.91
N SER A 3 -1.87 27.46 -49.52
CA SER A 3 -1.55 26.19 -48.85
C SER A 3 -0.05 25.92 -48.73
N GLN A 4 0.80 26.76 -49.36
CA GLN A 4 2.25 26.60 -49.31
C GLN A 4 2.85 27.72 -48.45
N VAL A 5 3.44 27.37 -47.31
CA VAL A 5 4.16 28.33 -46.47
C VAL A 5 5.42 28.77 -47.22
N CYS A 6 5.56 30.07 -47.48
CA CYS A 6 6.76 30.63 -48.08
C CYS A 6 7.85 30.71 -47.00
N GLY A 7 8.96 29.99 -47.19
CA GLY A 7 10.10 30.04 -46.26
C GLY A 7 10.79 31.40 -46.28
N ASP A 8 11.31 31.84 -45.13
CA ASP A 8 12.10 33.07 -45.06
C ASP A 8 13.42 32.87 -45.81
N GLY A 9 13.55 33.53 -46.97
CA GLY A 9 14.70 33.39 -47.87
C GLY A 9 16.04 33.70 -47.19
N ARG A 10 16.05 34.59 -46.19
CA ARG A 10 17.28 34.91 -45.46
C ARG A 10 17.76 33.74 -44.58
N LEU A 11 16.84 32.94 -44.06
CA LEU A 11 17.19 31.74 -43.29
C LEU A 11 17.69 30.61 -44.20
N LEU A 12 17.13 30.49 -45.41
CA LEU A 12 17.59 29.52 -46.41
C LEU A 12 19.02 29.81 -46.89
N ASP A 13 19.44 31.08 -46.97
CA ASP A 13 20.81 31.46 -47.33
C ASP A 13 21.83 31.26 -46.19
N LEU A 14 21.38 31.21 -44.93
CA LEU A 14 22.23 31.02 -43.75
C LEU A 14 22.42 29.55 -43.38
N ILE A 15 21.48 28.69 -43.73
CA ILE A 15 21.51 27.25 -43.44
C ILE A 15 22.20 26.54 -44.60
N ASP A 16 23.41 26.02 -44.38
CA ASP A 16 24.08 25.22 -45.38
C ASP A 16 23.48 23.80 -45.51
N GLU A 17 23.76 23.15 -46.64
CA GLU A 17 23.26 21.80 -46.95
C GLU A 17 23.70 20.72 -45.94
N ILE A 18 24.77 20.99 -45.17
CA ILE A 18 25.29 20.10 -44.14
C ILE A 18 24.40 20.18 -42.91
N TRP A 19 24.13 21.40 -42.42
CA TRP A 19 23.26 21.61 -41.28
C TRP A 19 21.81 21.19 -41.59
N HIS A 20 21.33 21.40 -42.82
CA HIS A 20 19.99 20.95 -43.24
C HIS A 20 19.81 19.42 -43.18
N LYS A 21 20.90 18.64 -43.31
CA LYS A 21 20.87 17.16 -43.30
C LYS A 21 21.26 16.58 -41.94
N GLU A 22 21.68 17.41 -41.00
CA GLU A 22 22.09 16.96 -39.68
C GLU A 22 20.90 16.38 -38.92
N ARG A 23 21.09 15.19 -38.35
CA ARG A 23 20.12 14.56 -37.46
C ARG A 23 20.78 14.39 -36.11
N LEU A 24 20.06 14.73 -35.05
CA LEU A 24 20.53 14.48 -33.70
C LEU A 24 20.81 12.98 -33.52
N PRO A 25 21.92 12.61 -32.87
CA PRO A 25 22.20 11.22 -32.54
C PRO A 25 21.08 10.67 -31.63
N ILE A 26 20.83 9.38 -31.74
CA ILE A 26 19.90 8.69 -30.85
C ILE A 26 20.68 8.40 -29.57
N ASP A 27 20.51 9.25 -28.56
CA ASP A 27 21.11 9.04 -27.25
C ASP A 27 20.33 7.97 -26.47
N ASP A 28 21.08 7.08 -25.82
CA ASP A 28 20.52 6.04 -24.98
C ASP A 28 19.94 6.65 -23.69
N ILE A 29 18.76 6.17 -23.30
CA ILE A 29 18.15 6.55 -22.03
C ILE A 29 18.94 5.88 -20.91
N SER A 30 19.44 6.67 -19.96
CA SER A 30 20.06 6.14 -18.74
C SER A 30 19.03 5.48 -17.85
N VAL A 31 18.83 4.17 -18.02
CA VAL A 31 17.91 3.37 -17.20
C VAL A 31 18.63 2.87 -15.94
N PRO A 32 18.11 3.14 -14.73
CA PRO A 32 18.69 2.63 -13.49
C PRO A 32 18.64 1.09 -13.45
N ILE A 33 19.81 0.46 -13.48
CA ILE A 33 19.96 -1.00 -13.52
C ILE A 33 19.27 -1.69 -12.34
N ALA A 34 19.25 -1.04 -11.16
CA ALA A 34 18.63 -1.58 -9.95
C ALA A 34 17.10 -1.81 -10.08
N GLU A 35 16.43 -1.10 -11.00
CA GLU A 35 15.00 -1.22 -11.27
C GLU A 35 14.71 -2.24 -12.39
N LEU A 36 15.73 -2.91 -12.92
CA LEU A 36 15.60 -3.97 -13.93
C LEU A 36 15.71 -5.37 -13.29
N PRO A 37 15.07 -6.39 -13.89
CA PRO A 37 15.26 -7.79 -13.50
C PRO A 37 16.68 -8.29 -13.79
N ASP A 38 17.12 -9.28 -13.02
CA ASP A 38 18.41 -9.93 -13.22
C ASP A 38 18.42 -10.78 -14.52
N PRO A 39 19.24 -10.45 -15.53
CA PRO A 39 19.31 -11.20 -16.78
C PRO A 39 19.94 -12.59 -16.63
N GLU A 40 20.65 -12.87 -15.53
CA GLU A 40 21.39 -14.14 -15.31
C GLU A 40 20.70 -15.08 -14.29
N SER A 41 19.47 -14.78 -13.88
CA SER A 41 18.73 -15.60 -12.92
C SER A 41 18.33 -16.97 -13.51
N ASP A 42 19.16 -18.00 -13.29
CA ASP A 42 18.89 -19.39 -13.67
C ASP A 42 17.81 -20.09 -12.81
N ASN A 43 17.34 -19.45 -11.73
CA ASN A 43 16.34 -19.99 -10.82
C ASN A 43 15.16 -19.02 -10.55
N GLY A 44 14.23 -18.98 -11.51
CA GLY A 44 12.80 -19.11 -11.18
C GLY A 44 12.00 -17.89 -10.69
N ASP A 45 12.52 -16.66 -10.69
CA ASP A 45 11.65 -15.48 -10.54
C ASP A 45 12.14 -14.29 -11.38
N SER A 46 12.01 -14.42 -12.71
CA SER A 46 12.48 -13.46 -13.71
C SER A 46 11.70 -12.12 -13.74
N HIS A 47 10.85 -11.85 -12.75
CA HIS A 47 9.98 -10.67 -12.71
C HIS A 47 10.31 -9.70 -11.57
N MET A 48 11.23 -10.04 -10.67
CA MET A 48 11.64 -9.16 -9.58
C MET A 48 12.85 -8.31 -9.96
N THR A 49 12.88 -7.06 -9.53
CA THR A 49 14.02 -6.15 -9.75
C THR A 49 15.18 -6.46 -8.81
N LEU A 50 16.41 -6.10 -9.21
CA LEU A 50 17.61 -6.27 -8.38
C LEU A 50 17.46 -5.62 -6.99
N LYS A 51 16.84 -4.44 -6.94
CA LYS A 51 16.55 -3.71 -5.69
C LYS A 51 15.59 -4.45 -4.76
N GLU A 52 14.54 -5.07 -5.31
CA GLU A 52 13.59 -5.85 -4.52
C GLU A 52 14.23 -7.16 -4.03
N LEU A 53 15.13 -7.75 -4.82
CA LEU A 53 15.90 -8.93 -4.43
C LEU A 53 16.82 -8.63 -3.22
N GLU A 54 17.59 -7.55 -3.26
CA GLU A 54 18.45 -7.13 -2.13
C GLU A 54 17.64 -6.88 -0.85
N GLN A 55 16.46 -6.25 -0.97
CA GLN A 55 15.56 -6.05 0.17
C GLN A 55 15.07 -7.39 0.74
N LYS A 56 14.83 -8.40 -0.10
CA LYS A 56 14.46 -9.75 0.34
C LYS A 56 15.58 -10.41 1.15
N TRP A 57 16.83 -10.28 0.70
CA TRP A 57 18.00 -10.81 1.43
C TRP A 57 18.23 -10.10 2.77
N ASN A 58 18.02 -8.78 2.84
CA ASN A 58 18.11 -8.03 4.08
C ASN A 58 17.02 -8.43 5.10
N ASN A 59 15.82 -8.79 4.63
CA ASN A 59 14.71 -9.22 5.48
C ASN A 59 14.87 -10.64 6.07
N LEU A 60 15.80 -11.45 5.55
CA LEU A 60 16.13 -12.77 6.10
C LEU A 60 16.99 -12.72 7.37
N ALA A 61 17.34 -11.52 7.85
CA ALA A 61 18.04 -11.27 9.12
C ALA A 61 19.28 -12.16 9.34
N LEU A 62 20.02 -12.52 8.28
CA LEU A 62 21.25 -13.32 8.40
C LEU A 62 22.36 -12.59 9.18
N GLY A 63 22.23 -11.28 9.41
CA GLY A 63 23.12 -10.50 10.26
C GLY A 63 23.08 -10.89 11.75
N THR A 64 21.97 -11.42 12.27
CA THR A 64 21.91 -11.85 13.68
C THR A 64 22.60 -13.18 13.95
N LEU A 65 23.07 -13.87 12.91
CA LEU A 65 23.83 -15.12 13.04
C LEU A 65 25.35 -14.93 13.05
N SER A 66 25.89 -13.72 12.77
CA SER A 66 27.34 -13.48 12.78
C SER A 66 27.87 -12.67 13.97
N GLU A 67 27.02 -12.02 14.76
CA GLU A 67 27.46 -11.28 15.97
C GLU A 67 27.48 -12.16 17.21
N ASN A 68 28.22 -13.26 17.15
CA ASN A 68 28.69 -13.99 18.34
C ASN A 68 30.19 -14.22 18.21
N HIS A 69 30.97 -13.14 18.27
CA HIS A 69 32.35 -13.25 18.76
C HIS A 69 32.86 -11.92 19.35
N LEU A 70 33.17 -12.00 20.65
CA LEU A 70 34.15 -11.21 21.41
C LEU A 70 33.78 -9.79 21.85
N HIS A 71 33.20 -9.73 23.05
CA HIS A 71 33.44 -8.65 23.99
C HIS A 71 34.91 -8.62 24.42
N SER A 72 35.53 -7.43 24.38
CA SER A 72 36.50 -7.01 25.41
C SER A 72 36.53 -5.48 25.53
N PRO A 73 36.60 -4.90 26.74
CA PRO A 73 36.43 -3.46 26.97
C PRO A 73 37.79 -2.74 27.14
N THR A 74 37.94 -1.53 26.59
CA THR A 74 38.77 -0.48 27.23
C THR A 74 38.34 0.93 26.82
N PRO A 75 38.58 1.95 27.68
CA PRO A 75 37.96 3.26 27.63
C PRO A 75 38.92 4.34 27.11
N SER A 76 38.41 5.37 26.41
CA SER A 76 39.02 6.71 26.40
C SER A 76 38.07 7.74 25.82
N HIS A 77 37.67 8.66 26.68
CA HIS A 77 36.94 9.89 26.40
C HIS A 77 37.76 10.77 25.43
N ASN A 78 37.22 11.08 24.25
CA ASN A 78 37.70 12.21 23.44
C ASN A 78 36.54 12.75 22.59
N LEU A 79 35.70 13.58 23.21
CA LEU A 79 34.79 14.46 22.48
C LEU A 79 35.64 15.52 21.76
N LYS A 80 36.12 15.19 20.56
CA LYS A 80 36.49 16.21 19.57
C LYS A 80 35.23 17.03 19.30
N MET A 81 35.25 18.32 19.63
CA MET A 81 34.24 19.26 19.17
C MET A 81 34.29 19.33 17.64
N GLU A 82 33.35 18.69 16.96
CA GLU A 82 33.39 18.48 15.50
C GLU A 82 33.11 19.73 14.66
N PHE A 83 32.78 20.90 15.24
CA PHE A 83 32.42 22.09 14.45
C PHE A 83 32.89 23.42 15.07
N PRO A 84 34.20 23.72 15.07
CA PRO A 84 34.72 24.96 15.67
C PRO A 84 34.38 26.25 14.88
N ASN A 85 33.93 26.17 13.63
CA ASN A 85 33.78 27.32 12.72
C ASN A 85 32.45 27.35 11.93
N ILE A 86 31.35 26.84 12.48
CA ILE A 86 30.07 26.83 11.74
C ILE A 86 29.20 28.05 12.09
N GLY A 87 28.77 28.78 11.07
CA GLY A 87 27.96 30.00 11.18
C GLY A 87 28.78 31.30 11.10
N ALA A 88 28.09 32.41 10.81
CA ALA A 88 28.67 33.75 10.71
C ALA A 88 27.97 34.72 11.67
N ARG A 89 28.69 35.74 12.15
CA ARG A 89 28.15 36.74 13.06
C ARG A 89 27.43 37.85 12.28
N CYS A 90 26.41 38.44 12.89
CA CYS A 90 25.73 39.61 12.33
C CYS A 90 26.72 40.79 12.20
N SER A 91 26.64 41.53 11.10
CA SER A 91 27.51 42.69 10.83
C SER A 91 27.12 43.95 11.61
N ILE A 92 25.97 43.95 12.30
CA ILE A 92 25.58 45.03 13.22
C ILE A 92 26.41 44.94 14.51
N LYS A 93 27.12 46.03 14.85
CA LYS A 93 28.03 46.11 16.01
C LYS A 93 27.38 45.76 17.35
N ASP A 94 26.10 46.10 17.51
CA ASP A 94 25.35 45.84 18.74
C ASP A 94 24.80 44.40 18.80
N CYS A 95 24.81 43.67 17.67
CA CYS A 95 24.30 42.31 17.57
C CYS A 95 25.46 41.30 17.64
N LYS A 96 25.59 40.58 18.75
CA LYS A 96 26.66 39.56 18.94
C LYS A 96 26.26 38.15 18.51
N GLN A 97 25.09 38.00 17.87
CA GLN A 97 24.49 36.71 17.53
C GLN A 97 25.32 35.98 16.45
N LEU A 98 25.61 34.71 16.69
CA LEU A 98 26.15 33.77 15.71
C LEU A 98 24.96 33.12 14.99
N ASN A 99 24.90 33.25 13.67
CA ASN A 99 23.83 32.70 12.86
C ASN A 99 24.35 31.58 11.96
N PHE A 100 23.72 30.41 12.06
CA PHE A 100 24.07 29.23 11.26
C PHE A 100 23.60 29.38 9.79
N LEU A 101 22.63 30.25 9.52
CA LEU A 101 22.20 30.67 8.18
C LEU A 101 22.30 32.20 8.05
N PRO A 102 23.50 32.75 7.74
CA PRO A 102 23.65 34.18 7.54
C PRO A 102 22.93 34.67 6.27
N PHE A 103 22.24 35.80 6.37
CA PHE A 103 21.56 36.44 5.24
C PHE A 103 22.44 37.54 4.67
N GLU A 104 22.79 37.45 3.39
CA GLU A 104 23.55 38.49 2.67
C GLU A 104 22.61 39.58 2.17
N CYS A 105 22.94 40.86 2.43
CA CYS A 105 22.19 41.97 1.86
C CYS A 105 22.55 42.18 0.39
N ASN A 106 21.56 42.17 -0.50
CA ASN A 106 21.75 42.43 -1.95
C ASN A 106 22.30 43.83 -2.30
N HIS A 107 22.39 44.75 -1.32
CA HIS A 107 22.85 46.12 -1.56
C HIS A 107 24.24 46.39 -0.97
N CYS A 108 24.52 45.95 0.26
CA CYS A 108 25.84 46.16 0.90
C CYS A 108 26.69 44.89 1.02
N HIS A 109 26.14 43.71 0.68
CA HIS A 109 26.82 42.41 0.74
C HIS A 109 27.32 41.98 2.13
N ASP A 110 26.91 42.69 3.18
CA ASP A 110 27.17 42.31 4.56
C ASP A 110 26.20 41.20 5.02
N LEU A 111 26.67 40.39 5.98
CA LEU A 111 25.91 39.26 6.54
C LEU A 111 25.15 39.68 7.80
N PHE A 112 23.86 39.30 7.88
CA PHE A 112 22.97 39.68 8.98
C PHE A 112 22.19 38.47 9.52
N CYS A 113 21.68 38.61 10.75
CA CYS A 113 20.75 37.64 11.33
C CYS A 113 19.30 37.88 10.87
N LYS A 114 18.39 36.96 11.21
CA LYS A 114 16.95 37.03 10.87
C LYS A 114 16.26 38.34 11.31
N GLU A 115 16.76 39.03 12.32
CA GLU A 115 16.17 40.30 12.79
C GLU A 115 16.71 41.50 12.03
N HIS A 116 17.91 41.39 11.47
CA HIS A 116 18.68 42.50 10.92
C HIS A 116 18.86 42.43 9.38
N PHE A 117 18.42 41.36 8.73
CA PHE A 117 18.58 41.18 7.26
C PHE A 117 17.80 42.21 6.42
N HIS A 118 16.68 42.73 6.94
CA HIS A 118 15.88 43.69 6.19
C HIS A 118 16.62 45.03 6.05
N ILE A 119 16.46 45.69 4.89
CA ILE A 119 17.17 46.92 4.50
C ILE A 119 17.00 48.04 5.53
N SER A 120 15.78 48.17 6.08
CA SER A 120 15.47 49.15 7.13
C SER A 120 16.08 48.78 8.50
N SER A 121 16.25 47.49 8.79
CA SER A 121 16.74 47.01 10.09
C SER A 121 18.22 47.26 10.30
N HIS A 122 19.04 47.16 9.24
CA HIS A 122 20.48 47.48 9.30
C HIS A 122 20.83 48.84 8.71
N LYS A 123 19.82 49.64 8.30
CA LYS A 123 19.99 50.97 7.69
C LYS A 123 21.02 50.94 6.56
N CYS A 124 20.77 50.12 5.54
CA CYS A 124 21.70 49.89 4.43
C CYS A 124 22.11 51.20 3.75
N LEU A 125 23.39 51.56 3.82
CA LEU A 125 23.92 52.77 3.15
C LEU A 125 23.93 52.65 1.63
N SER A 126 23.99 51.43 1.10
CA SER A 126 24.05 51.17 -0.34
C SER A 126 22.68 51.16 -1.02
N PHE A 127 21.59 51.23 -0.24
CA PHE A 127 20.24 51.27 -0.77
C PHE A 127 19.87 52.69 -1.23
N LYS A 128 19.50 52.83 -2.51
CA LYS A 128 18.98 54.08 -3.09
C LYS A 128 17.55 53.85 -3.54
N ASP A 129 16.60 54.45 -2.82
CA ASP A 129 15.17 54.40 -3.17
C ASP A 129 14.93 55.07 -4.53
N LYS A 130 14.67 54.26 -5.57
CA LYS A 130 14.16 54.71 -6.86
C LYS A 130 12.75 54.17 -7.07
N ILE A 131 11.81 54.60 -6.23
CA ILE A 131 10.41 54.23 -6.41
C ILE A 131 9.75 55.22 -7.39
N THR A 132 9.63 54.81 -8.65
CA THR A 132 8.83 55.52 -9.66
C THR A 132 7.41 54.96 -9.65
N TYR A 133 6.44 55.74 -9.17
CA TYR A 133 5.03 55.35 -9.15
C TYR A 133 4.41 55.43 -10.56
N THR A 134 4.55 54.37 -11.36
CA THR A 134 3.71 54.21 -12.56
C THR A 134 2.32 53.73 -12.14
N LYS A 135 1.31 54.60 -12.24
CA LYS A 135 -0.11 54.24 -12.05
C LYS A 135 -0.56 53.26 -13.14
N ILE A 136 -0.42 51.96 -12.89
CA ILE A 136 -1.03 50.92 -13.73
C ILE A 136 -2.53 50.90 -13.38
N LYS A 137 -3.40 51.07 -14.38
CA LYS A 137 -4.84 50.88 -14.20
C LYS A 137 -5.08 49.42 -13.86
N ALA A 138 -5.60 49.13 -12.65
CA ALA A 138 -5.95 47.79 -12.26
C ALA A 138 -7.14 47.29 -13.10
N SER A 139 -6.95 46.18 -13.80
CA SER A 139 -8.03 45.42 -14.45
C SER A 139 -8.98 44.85 -13.38
N SER A 140 -10.30 44.93 -13.59
CA SER A 140 -11.30 44.33 -12.70
C SER A 140 -12.10 43.26 -13.45
N TYR A 141 -12.15 42.05 -12.91
CA TYR A 141 -12.82 40.89 -13.49
C TYR A 141 -14.01 40.45 -12.63
N THR A 142 -15.20 40.31 -13.22
CA THR A 142 -16.43 39.96 -12.49
C THR A 142 -16.66 38.45 -12.45
N CYS A 143 -17.08 37.92 -11.31
CA CYS A 143 -17.42 36.51 -11.12
C CYS A 143 -18.58 36.08 -12.04
N SER A 144 -18.46 34.90 -12.65
CA SER A 144 -19.46 34.31 -13.56
C SER A 144 -20.47 33.38 -12.86
N GLU A 145 -20.45 33.33 -11.53
CA GLU A 145 -21.38 32.52 -10.71
C GLU A 145 -22.74 33.22 -10.57
N GLU A 146 -23.82 32.45 -10.57
CA GLU A 146 -25.16 33.00 -10.36
C GLU A 146 -25.25 33.66 -8.98
N PHE A 147 -25.80 34.87 -8.92
CA PHE A 147 -25.94 35.69 -7.71
C PHE A 147 -24.63 36.22 -7.07
N CYS A 148 -23.47 36.02 -7.69
CA CYS A 148 -22.21 36.61 -7.21
C CYS A 148 -21.89 37.94 -7.91
N LYS A 149 -21.55 38.98 -7.13
CA LYS A 149 -21.14 40.31 -7.65
C LYS A 149 -19.68 40.65 -7.35
N GLU A 150 -18.90 39.68 -6.87
CA GLU A 150 -17.50 39.86 -6.53
C GLU A 150 -16.65 40.19 -7.75
N MET A 151 -15.70 41.11 -7.59
CA MET A 151 -14.74 41.51 -8.61
C MET A 151 -13.31 41.26 -8.13
N SER A 152 -12.48 40.68 -9.00
CA SER A 152 -11.07 40.44 -8.71
C SER A 152 -10.15 41.35 -9.54
N PRO A 153 -9.06 41.88 -8.97
CA PRO A 153 -8.03 42.55 -9.74
C PRO A 153 -7.25 41.61 -10.69
N ILE A 154 -7.31 40.30 -10.43
CA ILE A 154 -6.55 39.26 -11.12
C ILE A 154 -7.53 38.32 -11.81
N GLU A 155 -7.27 37.97 -13.06
CA GLU A 155 -8.12 37.03 -13.79
C GLU A 155 -7.89 35.58 -13.34
N MET A 156 -8.95 34.88 -12.94
CA MET A 156 -8.94 33.47 -12.57
C MET A 156 -9.91 32.68 -13.45
N GLN A 157 -9.43 32.29 -14.64
CA GLN A 157 -10.23 31.53 -15.61
C GLN A 157 -10.33 30.04 -15.24
N CYS A 158 -11.51 29.46 -15.38
CA CYS A 158 -11.68 28.02 -15.31
C CYS A 158 -11.01 27.31 -16.48
N ILE A 159 -10.29 26.21 -16.21
CA ILE A 159 -9.64 25.40 -17.26
C ILE A 159 -10.62 24.78 -18.26
N LYS A 160 -11.86 24.48 -17.85
CA LYS A 160 -12.88 23.85 -18.69
C LYS A 160 -13.76 24.85 -19.43
N CYS A 161 -14.43 25.75 -18.71
CA CYS A 161 -15.40 26.68 -19.30
C CYS A 161 -14.84 28.06 -19.64
N LYS A 162 -13.57 28.35 -19.30
CA LYS A 162 -12.85 29.61 -19.57
C LYS A 162 -13.48 30.89 -19.01
N LYS A 163 -14.48 30.75 -18.14
CA LYS A 163 -15.12 31.87 -17.42
C LYS A 163 -14.33 32.25 -16.16
N HIS A 164 -14.41 33.51 -15.76
CA HIS A 164 -13.79 34.05 -14.53
C HIS A 164 -14.66 33.74 -13.30
N PHE A 165 -14.05 33.26 -12.22
CA PHE A 165 -14.71 33.06 -10.93
C PHE A 165 -13.89 33.66 -9.80
N CYS A 166 -14.55 34.29 -8.82
CA CYS A 166 -13.88 34.79 -7.62
C CYS A 166 -13.32 33.65 -6.76
N LEU A 167 -12.52 33.97 -5.74
CA LEU A 167 -11.91 32.95 -4.87
C LEU A 167 -12.94 32.03 -4.21
N GLN A 168 -14.13 32.54 -3.88
CA GLN A 168 -15.21 31.78 -3.25
C GLN A 168 -15.88 30.80 -4.22
N HIS A 169 -15.90 31.11 -5.52
CA HIS A 169 -16.56 30.30 -6.55
C HIS A 169 -15.57 29.68 -7.54
N ARG A 170 -14.28 29.63 -7.19
CA ARG A 170 -13.23 28.97 -7.99
C ARG A 170 -13.59 27.50 -8.26
N TYR A 171 -14.28 26.85 -7.33
CA TYR A 171 -14.77 25.47 -7.44
C TYR A 171 -16.28 25.41 -7.78
N HIS A 172 -16.66 25.83 -8.98
CA HIS A 172 -18.07 25.83 -9.46
C HIS A 172 -18.53 24.49 -10.08
N GLY A 173 -17.92 23.36 -9.68
CA GLY A 173 -18.37 22.03 -10.10
C GLY A 173 -18.13 21.63 -11.58
N CYS A 174 -17.66 22.52 -12.46
CA CYS A 174 -17.43 22.19 -13.87
C CYS A 174 -16.43 21.02 -14.10
N LEU A 175 -15.52 20.81 -13.16
CA LEU A 175 -14.57 19.69 -13.17
C LEU A 175 -15.17 18.34 -12.77
N GLU A 176 -16.32 18.34 -12.10
CA GLU A 176 -16.97 17.11 -11.67
C GLU A 176 -17.57 16.36 -12.87
N TYR A 177 -17.40 15.04 -12.89
CA TYR A 177 -18.06 14.18 -13.87
C TYR A 177 -19.57 14.17 -13.62
N THR A 178 -20.34 14.15 -14.69
CA THR A 178 -21.79 13.98 -14.59
C THR A 178 -22.10 12.60 -13.96
N ASN A 179 -23.28 12.46 -13.37
CA ASN A 179 -23.69 11.17 -12.78
C ASN A 179 -23.67 10.05 -13.83
N GLU A 180 -24.00 10.37 -15.08
CA GLU A 180 -23.95 9.46 -16.22
C GLU A 180 -22.52 9.01 -16.54
N GLU A 181 -21.55 9.93 -16.59
CA GLU A 181 -20.13 9.63 -16.77
C GLU A 181 -19.56 8.78 -15.63
N LYS A 182 -20.01 9.04 -14.39
CA LYS A 182 -19.64 8.21 -13.22
C LYS A 182 -20.19 6.79 -13.37
N THR A 183 -21.46 6.63 -13.76
CA THR A 183 -22.07 5.30 -13.93
C THR A 183 -21.47 4.50 -15.08
N THR A 184 -21.14 5.14 -16.21
CA THR A 184 -20.53 4.47 -17.37
C THR A 184 -19.13 3.97 -17.04
N LYS A 185 -18.32 4.79 -16.34
CA LYS A 185 -17.01 4.36 -15.83
C LYS A 185 -17.15 3.19 -14.85
N LEU A 186 -18.10 3.24 -13.92
CA LEU A 186 -18.32 2.13 -12.97
C LEU A 186 -18.72 0.83 -13.68
N LYS A 187 -19.63 0.91 -14.66
CA LYS A 187 -20.03 -0.25 -15.48
C LYS A 187 -18.84 -0.84 -16.23
N LYS A 188 -17.95 -0.01 -16.77
CA LYS A 188 -16.71 -0.46 -17.45
C LYS A 188 -15.81 -1.30 -16.53
N TRP A 189 -15.74 -0.99 -15.23
CA TRP A 189 -14.97 -1.78 -14.25
C TRP A 189 -15.69 -3.06 -13.78
N GLN A 190 -17.03 -3.06 -13.76
CA GLN A 190 -17.81 -4.21 -13.31
C GLN A 190 -17.77 -5.38 -14.31
N ILE A 191 -17.70 -5.10 -15.62
CA ILE A 191 -17.73 -6.13 -16.66
C ILE A 191 -16.53 -7.09 -16.56
N PRO A 192 -15.26 -6.61 -16.52
CA PRO A 192 -14.11 -7.50 -16.34
C PRO A 192 -14.15 -8.29 -15.03
N LYS A 193 -14.61 -7.65 -13.94
CA LYS A 193 -14.76 -8.31 -12.64
C LYS A 193 -15.75 -9.47 -12.69
N LYS A 194 -16.86 -9.30 -13.41
CA LYS A 194 -17.87 -10.34 -13.60
C LYS A 194 -17.32 -11.48 -14.47
N GLN A 195 -16.68 -11.15 -15.59
CA GLN A 195 -16.03 -12.14 -16.48
C GLN A 195 -14.97 -12.95 -15.74
N PHE A 196 -14.14 -12.31 -14.91
CA PHE A 196 -13.15 -13.01 -14.09
C PHE A 196 -13.81 -13.95 -13.07
N ALA A 197 -14.89 -13.50 -12.41
CA ALA A 197 -15.61 -14.34 -11.46
C ALA A 197 -16.24 -15.58 -12.12
N GLU A 198 -16.81 -15.42 -13.32
CA GLU A 198 -17.38 -16.52 -14.12
C GLU A 198 -16.29 -17.51 -14.57
N ALA A 199 -15.19 -17.01 -15.14
CA ALA A 199 -14.07 -17.86 -15.55
C ALA A 199 -13.43 -18.61 -14.36
N LYS A 200 -13.25 -17.92 -13.23
CA LYS A 200 -12.72 -18.52 -12.00
C LYS A 200 -13.64 -19.64 -11.48
N ALA A 201 -14.96 -19.46 -11.55
CA ALA A 201 -15.91 -20.48 -11.09
C ALA A 201 -15.81 -21.77 -11.91
N ILE A 202 -15.67 -21.68 -13.24
CA ILE A 202 -15.52 -22.82 -14.14
C ILE A 202 -14.22 -23.59 -13.81
N VAL A 203 -13.10 -22.88 -13.69
CA VAL A 203 -11.81 -23.48 -13.35
C VAL A 203 -11.85 -24.11 -11.95
N ASP A 204 -12.48 -23.46 -10.98
CA ASP A 204 -12.66 -23.99 -9.62
C ASP A 204 -13.47 -25.29 -9.59
N GLU A 205 -14.47 -25.44 -10.47
CA GLU A 205 -15.28 -26.65 -10.61
C GLU A 205 -14.47 -27.81 -11.23
N GLU A 206 -13.72 -27.54 -12.31
CA GLU A 206 -12.85 -28.52 -12.96
C GLU A 206 -11.77 -29.06 -12.02
N ILE A 207 -11.12 -28.17 -11.26
CA ILE A 207 -10.13 -28.54 -10.24
C ILE A 207 -10.78 -29.41 -9.16
N SER A 208 -11.98 -29.07 -8.70
CA SER A 208 -12.69 -29.84 -7.68
C SER A 208 -13.04 -31.25 -8.15
N ASN A 209 -13.44 -31.39 -9.42
CA ASN A 209 -13.73 -32.69 -10.03
C ASN A 209 -12.45 -33.53 -10.20
N THR A 210 -11.33 -32.91 -10.55
CA THR A 210 -10.02 -33.56 -10.68
C THR A 210 -9.50 -34.03 -9.32
N LEU A 211 -9.63 -33.19 -8.28
CA LEU A 211 -9.26 -33.53 -6.90
C LEU A 211 -10.03 -34.75 -6.38
N LYS A 212 -11.33 -34.87 -6.68
CA LYS A 212 -12.14 -36.03 -6.30
C LYS A 212 -11.70 -37.33 -6.98
N LYS A 213 -11.13 -37.24 -8.19
CA LYS A 213 -10.67 -38.40 -8.98
C LYS A 213 -9.20 -38.76 -8.76
N SER A 214 -8.41 -37.84 -8.20
CA SER A 214 -6.96 -38.03 -8.02
C SER A 214 -6.66 -39.16 -7.04
N LYS A 215 -5.72 -40.04 -7.43
CA LYS A 215 -5.14 -41.06 -6.54
C LYS A 215 -3.90 -40.56 -5.78
N ASN A 216 -3.36 -39.39 -6.16
CA ASN A 216 -2.18 -38.80 -5.53
C ASN A 216 -2.62 -37.86 -4.38
N THR A 217 -2.65 -38.40 -3.17
CA THR A 217 -3.12 -37.72 -1.95
C THR A 217 -2.23 -36.52 -1.58
N ALA A 218 -0.91 -36.61 -1.74
CA ALA A 218 0.01 -35.55 -1.33
C ALA A 218 -0.18 -34.27 -2.18
N MET A 219 -0.27 -34.42 -3.51
CA MET A 219 -0.53 -33.28 -4.41
C MET A 219 -1.94 -32.71 -4.18
N ALA A 220 -2.94 -33.58 -3.98
CA ALA A 220 -4.31 -33.14 -3.69
C ALA A 220 -4.40 -32.30 -2.41
N ASN A 221 -3.67 -32.69 -1.36
CA ASN A 221 -3.59 -31.94 -0.11
C ASN A 221 -2.93 -30.57 -0.31
N LYS A 222 -1.84 -30.48 -1.09
CA LYS A 222 -1.18 -29.21 -1.39
C LYS A 222 -2.08 -28.24 -2.15
N VAL A 223 -2.81 -28.73 -3.16
CA VAL A 223 -3.78 -27.92 -3.93
C VAL A 223 -4.94 -27.46 -3.04
N ARG A 224 -5.46 -28.34 -2.16
CA ARG A 224 -6.51 -27.96 -1.20
C ARG A 224 -6.04 -26.85 -0.26
N LEU A 225 -4.84 -26.98 0.30
CA LEU A 225 -4.25 -25.98 1.17
C LEU A 225 -4.07 -24.63 0.46
N MET A 226 -3.63 -24.63 -0.80
CA MET A 226 -3.49 -23.41 -1.60
C MET A 226 -4.83 -22.69 -1.78
N ARG A 227 -5.92 -23.42 -2.09
CA ARG A 227 -7.27 -22.85 -2.26
C ARG A 227 -7.82 -22.30 -0.94
N LEU A 228 -7.55 -23.00 0.17
CA LEU A 228 -7.89 -22.54 1.51
C LEU A 228 -7.18 -21.22 1.81
N LYS A 229 -5.87 -21.14 1.60
CA LYS A 229 -5.08 -19.91 1.82
C LYS A 229 -5.62 -18.71 1.04
N GLY A 230 -6.09 -18.92 -0.19
CA GLY A 230 -6.65 -17.86 -1.04
C GLY A 230 -8.04 -17.35 -0.64
N SER A 231 -8.77 -18.08 0.21
CA SER A 231 -10.16 -17.75 0.59
C SER A 231 -10.40 -17.68 2.10
N ALA A 232 -9.38 -18.02 2.90
CA ALA A 232 -9.51 -18.15 4.35
C ALA A 232 -9.65 -16.79 5.06
N VAL A 233 -10.52 -16.78 6.05
CA VAL A 233 -10.78 -15.63 6.93
C VAL A 233 -10.28 -15.95 8.33
N GLY A 234 -9.69 -14.98 9.02
CA GLY A 234 -9.14 -15.18 10.35
C GLY A 234 -8.74 -13.86 10.99
N VAL A 235 -8.19 -13.94 12.20
CA VAL A 235 -7.74 -12.77 12.96
C VAL A 235 -6.47 -12.19 12.32
N LYS A 236 -6.50 -10.89 12.02
CA LYS A 236 -5.40 -10.21 11.28
C LYS A 236 -4.06 -10.18 12.02
N ASN A 237 -4.07 -10.31 13.36
CA ASN A 237 -2.88 -10.21 14.21
C ASN A 237 -2.01 -11.47 14.24
N ILE A 238 -2.32 -12.50 13.45
CA ILE A 238 -1.55 -13.75 13.42
C ILE A 238 -0.52 -13.67 12.27
N PRO A 239 0.79 -13.80 12.52
CA PRO A 239 1.83 -13.90 11.50
C PRO A 239 1.61 -15.07 10.53
N MET A 240 2.04 -14.95 9.26
CA MET A 240 1.73 -15.95 8.23
C MET A 240 2.32 -17.34 8.50
N ASN A 241 3.49 -17.40 9.12
CA ASN A 241 4.18 -18.65 9.53
C ASN A 241 3.49 -19.38 10.68
N GLU A 242 2.68 -18.68 11.48
CA GLU A 242 1.94 -19.26 12.60
C GLU A 242 0.50 -19.65 12.22
N ARG A 243 0.08 -19.40 10.99
CA ARG A 243 -1.29 -19.73 10.53
C ARG A 243 -1.38 -21.19 10.12
N CYS A 244 -2.35 -21.90 10.70
CA CYS A 244 -2.88 -23.15 10.15
C CYS A 244 -4.31 -22.94 9.64
N TYR A 245 -4.70 -23.70 8.62
CA TYR A 245 -5.87 -23.47 7.77
C TYR A 245 -6.80 -24.68 7.80
N PHE A 246 -8.11 -24.42 7.89
CA PHE A 246 -9.14 -25.46 7.89
C PHE A 246 -10.34 -25.07 7.04
N LEU A 247 -10.98 -26.07 6.43
CA LEU A 247 -12.34 -25.91 5.88
C LEU A 247 -13.33 -26.30 6.98
N VAL A 248 -14.01 -25.32 7.56
CA VAL A 248 -14.91 -25.52 8.70
C VAL A 248 -16.35 -25.62 8.22
N TYR A 249 -17.01 -26.74 8.51
CA TYR A 249 -18.44 -26.94 8.30
C TYR A 249 -19.22 -26.47 9.52
N LEU A 250 -20.33 -25.76 9.28
CA LEU A 250 -21.15 -25.17 10.34
C LEU A 250 -22.10 -26.20 10.97
N PRO A 251 -22.54 -25.98 12.22
CA PRO A 251 -23.60 -26.75 12.85
C PRO A 251 -24.85 -26.84 11.99
N ILE A 252 -25.48 -28.01 11.91
CA ILE A 252 -26.67 -28.23 11.05
C ILE A 252 -27.84 -27.36 11.49
N THR A 253 -27.91 -27.07 12.79
CA THR A 253 -28.96 -26.24 13.40
C THR A 253 -28.85 -24.75 13.02
N ILE A 254 -27.70 -24.29 12.52
CA ILE A 254 -27.43 -22.88 12.23
C ILE A 254 -27.13 -22.72 10.75
N SER A 255 -28.17 -22.48 9.94
CA SER A 255 -27.99 -22.07 8.55
C SER A 255 -27.86 -20.55 8.45
N ASN A 256 -26.64 -20.07 8.19
CA ASN A 256 -26.41 -18.65 7.93
C ASN A 256 -26.42 -18.39 6.41
N LYS A 257 -27.48 -17.73 5.91
CA LYS A 257 -27.65 -17.40 4.49
C LYS A 257 -26.44 -16.67 3.87
N HIS A 258 -25.63 -15.97 4.66
CA HIS A 258 -24.47 -15.21 4.18
C HIS A 258 -23.15 -16.00 4.20
N ILE A 259 -23.02 -17.07 4.98
CA ILE A 259 -21.75 -17.80 5.16
C ILE A 259 -21.70 -19.11 4.35
N GLY A 260 -22.85 -19.70 3.98
CA GLY A 260 -22.91 -21.00 3.29
C GLY A 260 -22.78 -22.19 4.25
N SER A 261 -22.61 -23.41 3.73
CA SER A 261 -22.47 -24.64 4.55
C SER A 261 -21.08 -24.84 5.14
N SER A 262 -20.05 -24.23 4.53
CA SER A 262 -18.67 -24.29 5.00
C SER A 262 -17.92 -22.99 4.73
N LYS A 263 -16.89 -22.74 5.54
CA LYS A 263 -16.03 -21.56 5.40
C LYS A 263 -14.57 -21.93 5.64
N SER A 264 -13.70 -21.36 4.81
CA SER A 264 -12.26 -21.43 4.97
C SER A 264 -11.81 -20.49 6.09
N ILE A 265 -11.15 -21.02 7.12
CA ILE A 265 -10.70 -20.26 8.30
C ILE A 265 -9.24 -20.57 8.60
N TYR A 266 -8.52 -19.57 9.10
CA TYR A 266 -7.19 -19.78 9.68
C TYR A 266 -7.13 -19.38 11.15
N VAL A 267 -6.35 -20.13 11.93
CA VAL A 267 -6.09 -19.89 13.35
C VAL A 267 -4.58 -19.98 13.62
N ASN A 268 -4.15 -19.57 14.81
CA ASN A 268 -2.75 -19.68 15.19
C ASN A 268 -2.45 -21.12 15.64
N ILE A 269 -1.40 -21.72 15.09
CA ILE A 269 -0.97 -23.09 15.40
C ILE A 269 -0.58 -23.28 16.87
N ASN A 270 -0.17 -22.21 17.55
CA ASN A 270 0.24 -22.23 18.97
C ASN A 270 -0.94 -22.01 19.93
N TRP A 271 -2.18 -21.95 19.44
CA TRP A 271 -3.35 -21.81 20.31
C TRP A 271 -3.82 -23.14 20.88
N THR A 272 -4.53 -23.06 22.01
CA THR A 272 -5.30 -24.17 22.54
C THR A 272 -6.54 -24.42 21.69
N ILE A 273 -7.07 -25.65 21.72
CA ILE A 273 -8.31 -26.01 21.04
C ILE A 273 -9.48 -25.11 21.45
N GLY A 274 -9.63 -24.81 22.74
CA GLY A 274 -10.67 -23.91 23.23
C GLY A 274 -10.60 -22.54 22.57
N LYS A 275 -9.40 -21.93 22.55
CA LYS A 275 -9.18 -20.62 21.93
C LYS A 275 -9.40 -20.63 20.41
N ALA A 276 -9.03 -21.73 19.75
CA ALA A 276 -9.30 -21.92 18.32
C ALA A 276 -10.81 -22.00 18.06
N ILE A 277 -11.57 -22.75 18.87
CA ILE A 277 -13.03 -22.85 18.77
C ILE A 277 -13.68 -21.48 19.02
N ASP A 278 -13.25 -20.74 20.04
CA ASP A 278 -13.74 -19.39 20.33
C ASP A 278 -13.55 -18.47 19.12
N SER A 279 -12.33 -18.43 18.56
CA SER A 279 -12.03 -17.62 17.39
C SER A 279 -12.84 -18.04 16.16
N ILE A 280 -13.04 -19.35 15.94
CA ILE A 280 -13.84 -19.87 14.82
C ILE A 280 -15.32 -19.49 15.02
N ALA A 281 -15.85 -19.65 16.22
CA ALA A 281 -17.23 -19.31 16.57
C ALA A 281 -17.50 -17.81 16.36
N ASP A 282 -16.58 -16.94 16.79
CA ASP A 282 -16.66 -15.50 16.57
C ASP A 282 -16.69 -15.13 15.08
N ILE A 283 -15.82 -15.76 14.27
CA ILE A 283 -15.77 -15.54 12.81
C ILE A 283 -17.06 -15.99 12.13
N LEU A 284 -17.61 -17.13 12.56
CA LEU A 284 -18.84 -17.71 12.01
C LEU A 284 -20.11 -17.08 12.61
N LYS A 285 -19.99 -16.22 13.63
CA LYS A 285 -21.08 -15.65 14.41
C LYS A 285 -21.98 -16.72 15.06
N ILE A 286 -21.34 -17.73 15.64
CA ILE A 286 -21.98 -18.85 16.35
C ILE A 286 -21.77 -18.64 17.85
N SER A 287 -22.81 -18.92 18.66
CA SER A 287 -22.73 -18.72 20.11
C SER A 287 -21.96 -19.86 20.80
N ASN A 288 -20.75 -19.59 21.29
CA ASN A 288 -20.03 -20.57 22.12
C ASN A 288 -20.44 -20.44 23.60
N ASN A 289 -21.15 -21.43 24.12
CA ASN A 289 -21.61 -21.48 25.51
C ASN A 289 -20.92 -22.59 26.32
N ASN A 290 -19.68 -22.95 25.96
CA ASN A 290 -18.92 -24.04 26.60
C ASN A 290 -18.62 -23.83 28.09
N ASN A 291 -18.84 -22.62 28.61
CA ASN A 291 -18.77 -22.29 30.03
C ASN A 291 -20.02 -22.71 30.83
N LEU A 292 -21.16 -22.97 30.18
CA LEU A 292 -22.40 -23.38 30.83
C LEU A 292 -22.47 -24.91 30.98
N ALA A 293 -22.51 -25.40 32.22
CA ALA A 293 -22.47 -26.83 32.53
C ALA A 293 -23.67 -27.66 31.99
N LYS A 294 -24.78 -27.02 31.59
CA LYS A 294 -25.99 -27.70 31.08
C LYS A 294 -26.16 -27.63 29.56
N ALA A 295 -25.33 -26.85 28.85
CA ALA A 295 -25.43 -26.71 27.41
C ALA A 295 -24.60 -27.79 26.69
N CYS A 296 -25.04 -28.19 25.49
CA CYS A 296 -24.20 -29.00 24.61
C CYS A 296 -22.93 -28.23 24.26
N LYS A 297 -21.77 -28.88 24.35
CA LYS A 297 -20.50 -28.24 24.07
C LYS A 297 -20.29 -28.12 22.56
N LEU A 298 -19.82 -26.96 22.12
CA LEU A 298 -19.32 -26.72 20.78
C LEU A 298 -17.95 -27.38 20.65
N GLN A 299 -17.84 -28.35 19.75
CA GLN A 299 -16.65 -29.19 19.58
C GLN A 299 -16.26 -29.35 18.11
N LEU A 300 -15.03 -29.81 17.88
CA LEU A 300 -14.47 -30.05 16.55
C LEU A 300 -14.41 -31.55 16.24
N PHE A 301 -14.88 -31.93 15.06
CA PHE A 301 -14.90 -33.31 14.56
C PHE A 301 -14.20 -33.41 13.20
N HIS A 302 -13.65 -34.58 12.89
CA HIS A 302 -13.10 -34.85 11.57
C HIS A 302 -14.22 -34.99 10.54
N TYR A 303 -14.10 -34.29 9.41
CA TYR A 303 -15.08 -34.43 8.32
C TYR A 303 -15.09 -35.82 7.68
N ALA A 304 -13.94 -36.50 7.61
CA ALA A 304 -13.82 -37.79 6.92
C ALA A 304 -14.38 -38.97 7.74
N THR A 305 -14.35 -38.87 9.07
CA THR A 305 -14.70 -39.98 9.98
C THR A 305 -15.84 -39.66 10.94
N GLY A 306 -16.19 -38.39 11.15
CA GLY A 306 -17.17 -37.96 12.15
C GLY A 306 -16.70 -38.08 13.60
N VAL A 307 -15.45 -38.47 13.84
CA VAL A 307 -14.88 -38.67 15.18
C VAL A 307 -14.44 -37.33 15.78
N LEU A 308 -14.63 -37.18 17.09
CA LEU A 308 -14.17 -36.03 17.88
C LEU A 308 -12.64 -35.89 17.78
N ILE A 309 -12.18 -34.67 17.51
CA ILE A 309 -10.74 -34.37 17.39
C ILE A 309 -10.09 -34.38 18.78
N CYS A 310 -10.62 -33.59 19.71
CA CYS A 310 -10.07 -33.49 21.05
C CYS A 310 -11.16 -33.09 22.05
N ASN A 311 -11.18 -33.77 23.21
CA ASN A 311 -12.06 -33.40 24.33
C ASN A 311 -11.41 -32.35 25.26
N GLU A 312 -10.08 -32.29 25.29
CA GLU A 312 -9.33 -31.40 26.16
C GLU A 312 -9.16 -30.00 25.55
N MET A 313 -9.91 -29.01 26.06
CA MET A 313 -9.88 -27.63 25.56
C MET A 313 -8.54 -26.91 25.78
N ASN A 314 -7.71 -27.40 26.70
CA ASN A 314 -6.38 -26.86 27.00
C ASN A 314 -5.27 -27.45 26.13
N MET A 315 -5.58 -28.45 25.30
CA MET A 315 -4.61 -29.06 24.38
C MET A 315 -4.16 -28.04 23.34
N LEU A 316 -2.85 -27.92 23.12
CA LEU A 316 -2.29 -27.10 22.06
C LEU A 316 -2.49 -27.77 20.70
N LEU A 317 -2.82 -26.98 19.68
CA LEU A 317 -2.96 -27.46 18.31
C LEU A 317 -1.66 -28.11 17.81
N THR A 318 -0.49 -27.56 18.14
CA THR A 318 0.83 -28.13 17.77
C THR A 318 0.95 -29.62 18.11
N LYS A 319 0.50 -30.05 19.30
CA LYS A 319 0.55 -31.46 19.72
C LYS A 319 -0.31 -32.36 18.86
N LEU A 320 -1.46 -31.87 18.40
CA LEU A 320 -2.36 -32.63 17.53
C LEU A 320 -1.77 -32.79 16.13
N PHE A 321 -0.99 -31.81 15.65
CA PHE A 321 -0.24 -31.94 14.40
C PHE A 321 0.93 -32.93 14.54
N GLU A 322 1.66 -32.90 15.66
CA GLU A 322 2.76 -33.84 15.95
C GLU A 322 2.26 -35.29 16.01
N ASN A 323 1.10 -35.51 16.64
CA ASN A 323 0.46 -36.83 16.72
C ASN A 323 -0.23 -37.26 15.41
N SER A 324 -0.16 -36.44 14.35
CA SER A 324 -0.86 -36.67 13.08
C SER A 324 -2.39 -36.81 13.20
N GLU A 325 -2.98 -36.29 14.28
CA GLU A 325 -4.43 -36.23 14.46
C GLU A 325 -5.02 -35.13 13.57
N LEU A 326 -4.33 -33.99 13.44
CA LEU A 326 -4.73 -32.89 12.56
C LEU A 326 -3.73 -32.67 11.43
N ILE A 327 -4.24 -32.28 10.27
CA ILE A 327 -3.44 -31.92 9.08
C ILE A 327 -3.80 -30.51 8.62
N ASP A 328 -2.80 -29.69 8.26
CA ASP A 328 -3.03 -28.35 7.74
C ASP A 328 -3.74 -28.42 6.38
N GLY A 329 -4.86 -27.72 6.26
CA GLY A 329 -5.74 -27.79 5.09
C GLY A 329 -6.83 -28.86 5.17
N GLN A 330 -7.00 -29.53 6.31
CA GLN A 330 -8.05 -30.55 6.51
C GLN A 330 -9.45 -29.91 6.64
N SER A 331 -10.47 -30.69 6.28
CA SER A 331 -11.87 -30.36 6.53
C SER A 331 -12.29 -30.82 7.92
N ILE A 332 -12.91 -29.93 8.68
CA ILE A 332 -13.38 -30.17 10.05
C ILE A 332 -14.84 -29.73 10.19
N ILE A 333 -15.55 -30.37 11.11
CA ILE A 333 -16.94 -30.06 11.45
C ILE A 333 -16.96 -29.37 12.81
N LEU A 334 -17.68 -28.26 12.91
CA LEU A 334 -18.00 -27.60 14.16
C LEU A 334 -19.46 -27.92 14.51
N GLU A 335 -19.71 -28.58 15.64
CA GLU A 335 -21.09 -28.95 16.05
C GLU A 335 -21.24 -28.96 17.57
N TYR A 336 -22.46 -28.71 18.04
CA TYR A 336 -22.87 -28.87 19.42
C TYR A 336 -23.17 -30.34 19.71
N SER A 337 -22.29 -31.00 20.45
CA SER A 337 -22.46 -32.41 20.79
C SER A 337 -21.94 -32.69 22.18
N ASN A 338 -22.51 -33.71 22.82
CA ASN A 338 -21.97 -34.33 24.03
C ASN A 338 -21.41 -35.72 23.73
N SER A 339 -21.46 -36.15 22.47
CA SER A 339 -21.01 -37.44 21.97
C SER A 339 -19.64 -37.31 21.31
N THR A 340 -18.89 -38.40 21.29
CA THR A 340 -17.58 -38.50 20.61
C THR A 340 -17.71 -38.69 19.09
N PHE A 341 -18.92 -38.79 18.57
CA PHE A 341 -19.20 -39.00 17.15
C PHE A 341 -20.36 -38.14 16.65
N VAL A 342 -20.23 -37.65 15.43
CA VAL A 342 -21.28 -36.96 14.65
C VAL A 342 -21.42 -37.60 13.28
N ASP A 343 -22.66 -37.65 12.77
CA ASP A 343 -22.92 -38.14 11.42
C ASP A 343 -22.41 -37.12 10.39
N TYR A 344 -21.22 -37.39 9.85
CA TYR A 344 -20.55 -36.53 8.88
C TYR A 344 -21.29 -36.43 7.54
N THR A 345 -22.18 -37.38 7.22
CA THR A 345 -22.91 -37.41 5.93
C THR A 345 -23.91 -36.26 5.79
N LEU A 346 -24.29 -35.65 6.92
CA LEU A 346 -25.20 -34.52 7.00
C LEU A 346 -24.53 -33.19 6.57
N TYR A 347 -23.20 -33.15 6.46
CA TYR A 347 -22.44 -31.95 6.14
C TYR A 347 -21.96 -32.00 4.68
N LYS A 348 -22.47 -31.08 3.84
CA LYS A 348 -22.21 -31.02 2.40
C LYS A 348 -21.46 -29.76 1.99
#